data_AF-A0A2G9I5P5-F1
#
_entry.id   AF-A0A2G9I5P5-F1
#
_cell.length_a   1.000
_cell.length_b   1.000
_cell.length_c   1.000
_cell.angle_alpha   90.00
_cell.angle_beta   90.00
_cell.angle_gamma   90.00
#
_symmetry.space_group_name_H-M   'P 1'
#
loop_
_entity.id
_entity.type
_entity.pdbx_description
1 polymer ?
#
loop_
_entity_poly.entity_id
_entity_poly.type
_entity_poly.pdbx_seq_one_letter_code
_entity_poly.pdbx_strand_id
1 'polypeptide(L)'
;MKFNARIKKLFACNVTQRDDPSPINLDVREEYANAFRTESYHDFWTHVLALNKGHLTTHRSLGSTTAARLPSYRLFAEHLLDPDQSTVTRILGLTQTHSKILSPLTNYFSSTSDASHLCGLLLKDIERMRKRHKFLKDPFDSPENGSSPQINQLPVVLARITLFSKSNPFCGSAPSMNRFQAVQDSCSNLLKQLESRRDKTQSKIRRLKKLRCGLAVFLVAITASLLVIVVAHAFVLLVAAPAVMPASLEMISMDKLTQWSAQLDASAKGTYILIRDLDTISRLVARLNNELEHVEALVQMWLERKDDRLQASEEVACQLKKSNQNFIEQLDELEEHLYLCFMTINRARNLVIKEILNSTGTSTLNSPNPLAK
;
A
#
# COMPACT_ATOMS: atom_id res chain seq x y z
N MET A 1 -0.16 -16.93 -52.83
CA MET A 1 -0.26 -18.35 -53.25
C MET A 1 0.43 -19.20 -52.19
N LYS A 2 -0.35 -20.11 -51.58
CA LYS A 2 0.01 -21.35 -50.87
C LYS A 2 0.93 -21.32 -49.62
N PHE A 3 0.28 -21.65 -48.51
CA PHE A 3 0.78 -22.38 -47.34
C PHE A 3 1.51 -23.70 -47.70
N ASN A 4 2.54 -24.03 -46.92
CA ASN A 4 2.82 -25.34 -46.31
C ASN A 4 4.07 -25.19 -45.40
N ALA A 5 4.02 -25.40 -44.07
CA ALA A 5 3.98 -26.69 -43.35
C ALA A 5 5.13 -27.63 -43.79
N ARG A 6 5.96 -28.27 -42.97
CA ARG A 6 5.98 -28.56 -41.52
C ARG A 6 7.32 -29.30 -41.24
N ILE A 7 8.00 -28.96 -40.14
CA ILE A 7 8.46 -29.87 -39.06
C ILE A 7 9.57 -30.94 -39.32
N LYS A 8 10.49 -31.01 -38.33
CA LYS A 8 11.42 -32.10 -37.88
C LYS A 8 12.71 -32.25 -38.70
N LYS A 9 13.91 -32.51 -38.15
CA LYS A 9 14.40 -33.12 -36.89
C LYS A 9 15.89 -32.69 -36.75
N LEU A 10 16.35 -32.25 -35.57
CA LEU A 10 17.27 -32.96 -34.64
C LEU A 10 18.77 -33.07 -35.01
N PHE A 11 19.58 -32.49 -34.09
CA PHE A 11 20.99 -32.75 -33.72
C PHE A 11 22.14 -32.49 -34.70
N ALA A 12 22.95 -31.48 -34.37
CA ALA A 12 24.41 -31.60 -34.39
C ALA A 12 25.00 -30.78 -33.23
N CYS A 13 25.49 -31.47 -32.21
CA CYS A 13 26.37 -30.93 -31.19
C CYS A 13 27.65 -30.42 -31.85
N ASN A 14 27.98 -29.14 -31.65
CA ASN A 14 29.38 -28.72 -31.67
C ASN A 14 29.76 -28.33 -30.25
N VAL A 15 30.41 -29.27 -29.58
CA VAL A 15 31.18 -29.05 -28.36
C VAL A 15 32.39 -28.21 -28.74
N THR A 16 32.39 -26.95 -28.37
CA THR A 16 33.61 -26.18 -28.18
C THR A 16 33.65 -25.74 -26.73
N GLN A 17 34.53 -26.42 -25.99
CA GLN A 17 34.98 -26.12 -24.66
C GLN A 17 35.33 -24.62 -24.56
N ARG A 18 34.52 -23.87 -23.80
CA ARG A 18 34.87 -22.56 -23.26
C ARG A 18 34.74 -22.66 -21.76
N ASP A 19 35.76 -22.16 -21.09
CA ASP A 19 35.90 -22.12 -19.64
C ASP A 19 34.60 -21.71 -18.96
N ASP A 20 34.16 -22.55 -18.03
CA ASP A 20 32.95 -22.41 -17.25
C ASP A 20 33.13 -21.19 -16.31
N PRO A 21 32.44 -20.05 -16.54
CA PRO A 21 32.36 -19.04 -15.51
C PRO A 21 31.37 -19.61 -14.48
N SER A 22 31.88 -19.87 -13.28
CA SER A 22 31.08 -20.18 -12.08
C SER A 22 29.69 -19.57 -12.18
N PRO A 23 28.60 -20.35 -12.01
CA PRO A 23 27.26 -19.78 -12.11
C PRO A 23 27.20 -18.64 -11.11
N ILE A 24 27.07 -17.41 -11.63
CA ILE A 24 26.75 -16.26 -10.80
C ILE A 24 25.43 -16.67 -10.15
N ASN A 25 25.54 -17.10 -8.89
CA ASN A 25 24.41 -17.37 -8.04
C ASN A 25 23.83 -15.99 -7.76
N LEU A 26 23.07 -15.50 -8.73
CA LEU A 26 22.28 -14.30 -8.64
C LEU A 26 21.33 -14.60 -7.50
N ASP A 27 21.69 -14.18 -6.29
CA ASP A 27 20.87 -14.42 -5.13
C ASP A 27 19.60 -13.60 -5.32
N VAL A 28 18.58 -14.24 -5.89
CA VAL A 28 17.27 -13.65 -6.14
C VAL A 28 16.72 -13.08 -4.83
N ARG A 29 17.15 -13.58 -3.66
CA ARG A 29 16.83 -13.03 -2.35
C ARG A 29 17.52 -11.69 -2.08
N GLU A 30 18.77 -11.53 -2.45
CA GLU A 30 19.52 -10.28 -2.32
C GLU A 30 19.01 -9.24 -3.31
N GLU A 31 18.74 -9.64 -4.55
CA GLU A 31 18.16 -8.75 -5.57
C GLU A 31 16.72 -8.35 -5.23
N TYR A 32 15.90 -9.29 -4.74
CA TYR A 32 14.58 -8.99 -4.19
C TYR A 32 14.67 -8.07 -2.98
N ALA A 33 15.57 -8.33 -2.02
CA ALA A 33 15.77 -7.46 -0.87
C ALA A 33 16.19 -6.05 -1.32
N ASN A 34 17.12 -5.93 -2.26
CA ASN A 34 17.58 -4.66 -2.79
C ASN A 34 16.50 -3.91 -3.57
N ALA A 35 15.56 -4.61 -4.22
CA ALA A 35 14.38 -4.00 -4.84
C ALA A 35 13.45 -3.31 -3.81
N PHE A 36 13.44 -3.77 -2.55
CA PHE A 36 12.73 -3.11 -1.45
C PHE A 36 13.59 -2.06 -0.72
N ARG A 37 14.93 -2.15 -0.79
CA ARG A 37 15.87 -1.18 -0.19
C ARG A 37 16.04 0.10 -1.02
N THR A 38 14.93 0.79 -1.27
CA THR A 38 14.95 2.11 -1.91
C THR A 38 15.62 3.18 -1.02
N GLU A 39 15.85 4.40 -1.52
CA GLU A 39 16.30 5.53 -0.67
C GLU A 39 15.38 5.72 0.55
N SER A 40 14.07 5.53 0.38
CA SER A 40 13.11 5.58 1.49
C SER A 40 13.32 4.49 2.56
N TYR A 41 13.87 3.33 2.18
CA TYR A 41 14.30 2.31 3.14
C TYR A 41 15.54 2.81 3.89
N HIS A 42 16.51 3.40 3.21
CA HIS A 42 17.71 3.93 3.86
C HIS A 42 17.37 5.06 4.82
N ASP A 43 16.57 6.04 4.40
CA ASP A 43 16.07 7.13 5.24
C ASP A 43 15.30 6.59 6.45
N PHE A 44 14.44 5.59 6.23
CA PHE A 44 13.75 4.88 7.32
C PHE A 44 14.75 4.28 8.32
N TRP A 45 15.81 3.61 7.85
CA TRP A 45 16.83 3.02 8.71
C TRP A 45 17.75 4.04 9.40
N THR A 46 17.98 5.21 8.79
CA THR A 46 18.71 6.31 9.44
C THR A 46 17.92 6.85 10.63
N HIS A 47 16.60 7.02 10.50
CA HIS A 47 15.73 7.39 11.61
C HIS A 47 15.65 6.29 12.68
N VAL A 48 15.64 5.02 12.26
CA VAL A 48 15.69 3.85 13.15
C VAL A 48 16.93 3.88 14.05
N LEU A 49 18.11 4.14 13.47
CA LEU A 49 19.37 4.22 14.22
C LEU A 49 19.43 5.44 15.15
N ALA A 50 18.77 6.54 14.78
CA ALA A 50 18.70 7.74 15.60
C ALA A 50 17.80 7.57 16.84
N LEU A 51 16.68 6.85 16.71
CA LEU A 51 15.72 6.61 17.79
C LEU A 51 16.15 5.47 18.75
N ASN A 52 17.01 4.56 18.28
CA ASN A 52 17.37 3.33 19.00
C ASN A 52 18.61 3.44 19.92
N LYS A 53 18.93 4.63 20.44
CA LYS A 53 20.07 4.82 21.35
C LYS A 53 19.86 4.31 22.79
N GLY A 54 18.74 3.65 23.12
CA GLY A 54 18.46 3.33 24.53
C GLY A 54 17.49 2.20 24.91
N HIS A 55 16.89 1.40 24.01
CA HIS A 55 15.89 0.41 24.46
C HIS A 55 15.78 -0.83 23.56
N LEU A 56 16.54 -1.89 23.88
CA LEU A 56 16.36 -3.21 23.27
C LEU A 56 15.82 -4.21 24.31
N THR A 57 14.53 -4.50 24.23
CA THR A 57 13.99 -5.81 24.63
C THR A 57 13.71 -6.59 23.35
N THR A 58 14.68 -7.38 22.91
CA THR A 58 14.56 -8.27 21.76
C THR A 58 13.55 -9.37 22.10
N HIS A 59 12.32 -9.29 21.59
CA HIS A 59 11.44 -10.45 21.52
C HIS A 59 12.04 -11.44 20.51
N ARG A 60 12.85 -12.38 21.02
CA ARG A 60 13.35 -13.50 20.23
C ARG A 60 12.15 -14.34 19.80
N SER A 61 11.80 -14.23 18.51
CA SER A 61 10.81 -15.10 17.86
C SER A 61 11.35 -16.53 17.92
N LEU A 62 10.83 -17.33 18.85
CA LEU A 62 11.13 -18.75 18.93
C LEU A 62 10.29 -19.46 17.85
N GLY A 63 10.88 -19.67 16.66
CA GLY A 63 10.41 -20.73 15.76
C GLY A 63 10.09 -20.40 14.30
N SER A 64 10.48 -19.25 13.73
CA SER A 64 10.31 -19.03 12.28
C SER A 64 11.39 -18.14 11.67
N THR A 65 11.99 -18.60 10.57
CA THR A 65 12.99 -17.85 9.79
C THR A 65 12.36 -16.72 8.96
N THR A 66 11.03 -16.68 8.83
CA THR A 66 10.30 -15.67 8.05
C THR A 66 10.01 -14.41 8.88
N ALA A 67 9.54 -14.58 10.11
CA ALA A 67 9.31 -13.48 11.07
C ALA A 67 10.59 -12.74 11.51
N ALA A 68 11.77 -13.32 11.26
CA ALA A 68 13.08 -12.68 11.49
C ALA A 68 13.47 -11.68 10.38
N ARG A 69 12.67 -11.53 9.32
CA ARG A 69 12.97 -10.67 8.16
C ARG A 69 12.67 -9.18 8.36
N LEU A 70 11.82 -8.82 9.33
CA LEU A 70 11.46 -7.43 9.63
C LEU A 70 11.58 -7.05 11.13
N PRO A 71 12.65 -7.41 11.88
CA PRO A 71 12.73 -7.10 13.31
C PRO A 71 12.73 -5.59 13.60
N SER A 72 13.21 -4.79 12.65
CA SER A 72 13.26 -3.34 12.73
C SER A 72 11.90 -2.67 12.58
N TYR A 73 11.00 -3.19 11.74
CA TYR A 73 9.70 -2.58 11.48
C TYR A 73 8.74 -2.76 12.67
N ARG A 74 8.89 -3.86 13.41
CA ARG A 74 8.19 -4.10 14.69
C ARG A 74 8.40 -2.97 15.69
N LEU A 75 9.62 -2.43 15.78
CA LEU A 75 10.00 -1.41 16.76
C LEU A 75 9.33 -0.05 16.51
N PHE A 76 8.83 0.20 15.29
CA PHE A 76 8.29 1.52 14.93
C PHE A 76 6.77 1.54 14.80
N ALA A 77 6.07 0.41 14.65
CA ALA A 77 4.63 0.41 14.35
C ALA A 77 3.75 1.18 15.33
N GLU A 78 4.23 1.41 16.55
CA GLU A 78 3.55 2.21 17.56
C GLU A 78 3.72 3.74 17.36
N HIS A 79 4.65 4.18 16.51
CA HIS A 79 4.98 5.58 16.20
C HIS A 79 4.97 5.88 14.68
N LEU A 80 4.43 4.98 13.84
CA LEU A 80 4.84 4.87 12.44
C LEU A 80 4.23 5.86 11.45
N LEU A 81 3.13 6.56 11.72
CA LEU A 81 2.48 7.35 10.66
C LEU A 81 3.33 8.59 10.32
N ASP A 82 4.05 8.54 9.21
CA ASP A 82 4.96 9.59 8.76
C ASP A 82 4.59 10.08 7.34
N PRO A 83 4.37 11.39 7.15
CA PRO A 83 4.18 12.41 8.19
C PRO A 83 2.94 12.13 9.03
N ASP A 84 2.99 12.49 10.31
CA ASP A 84 1.84 12.34 11.21
C ASP A 84 0.69 13.29 10.83
N GLN A 85 -0.49 13.06 11.39
CA GLN A 85 -1.69 13.83 11.02
C GLN A 85 -1.61 15.32 11.41
N SER A 86 -0.91 15.66 12.49
CA SER A 86 -0.69 17.05 12.92
C SER A 86 0.27 17.77 11.98
N THR A 87 1.34 17.09 11.57
CA THR A 87 2.31 17.58 10.60
C THR A 87 1.65 17.82 9.24
N VAL A 88 0.83 16.88 8.77
CA VAL A 88 0.01 17.06 7.56
C VAL A 88 -0.91 18.26 7.69
N THR A 89 -1.64 18.38 8.80
CA THR A 89 -2.58 19.49 9.02
C THR A 89 -1.87 20.85 8.96
N ARG A 90 -0.68 20.94 9.56
CA ARG A 90 0.18 22.13 9.50
C ARG A 90 0.64 22.43 8.07
N ILE A 91 1.14 21.42 7.34
CA ILE A 91 1.58 21.61 5.94
C ILE A 91 0.41 22.07 5.07
N LEU A 92 -0.75 21.42 5.18
CA LEU A 92 -1.94 21.79 4.43
C LEU A 92 -2.42 23.21 4.77
N GLY A 93 -2.35 23.62 6.04
CA GLY A 93 -2.72 24.97 6.48
C GLY A 93 -1.76 26.07 6.02
N LEU A 94 -0.47 25.75 5.90
CA LEU A 94 0.55 26.67 5.37
C LEU A 94 0.52 26.75 3.83
N THR A 95 0.09 25.69 3.16
CA THR A 95 -0.05 25.73 1.70
C THR A 95 -1.23 26.61 1.32
N GLN A 96 -1.00 27.62 0.48
CA GLN A 96 -2.05 28.43 -0.14
C GLN A 96 -2.77 27.62 -1.24
N THR A 97 -3.15 26.38 -0.92
CA THR A 97 -3.86 25.48 -1.82
C THR A 97 -5.30 25.98 -1.97
N HIS A 98 -5.76 26.06 -3.21
CA HIS A 98 -7.12 26.47 -3.50
C HIS A 98 -8.11 25.53 -2.80
N SER A 99 -9.11 26.08 -2.12
CA SER A 99 -10.14 25.35 -1.33
C SER A 99 -10.71 24.09 -2.01
N LYS A 100 -10.76 24.05 -3.36
CA LYS A 100 -11.25 22.92 -4.16
C LYS A 100 -10.37 21.66 -4.10
N ILE A 101 -9.12 21.74 -3.65
CA ILE A 101 -8.15 20.64 -3.56
C ILE A 101 -7.80 20.23 -2.14
N LEU A 102 -7.98 21.15 -1.20
CA LEU A 102 -7.75 20.88 0.21
C LEU A 102 -8.60 19.70 0.70
N SER A 103 -9.86 19.61 0.26
CA SER A 103 -10.77 18.52 0.64
C SER A 103 -10.29 17.12 0.19
N PRO A 104 -9.95 16.87 -1.09
CA PRO A 104 -9.41 15.58 -1.52
C PRO A 104 -8.14 15.13 -0.80
N LEU A 105 -7.20 16.07 -0.59
CA LEU A 105 -5.94 15.77 0.08
C LEU A 105 -6.17 15.49 1.57
N THR A 106 -7.04 16.26 2.22
CA THR A 106 -7.44 16.00 3.61
C THR A 106 -8.06 14.61 3.75
N ASN A 107 -8.99 14.25 2.84
CA ASN A 107 -9.61 12.93 2.85
C ASN A 107 -8.59 11.80 2.60
N TYR A 108 -7.60 12.03 1.74
CA TYR A 108 -6.49 11.11 1.50
C TYR A 108 -5.65 10.85 2.77
N PHE A 109 -5.22 11.92 3.44
CA PHE A 109 -4.43 11.77 4.66
C PHE A 109 -5.25 11.20 5.83
N SER A 110 -6.55 11.50 5.91
CA SER A 110 -7.46 10.85 6.86
C SER A 110 -7.59 9.35 6.58
N SER A 111 -7.86 8.96 5.33
CA SER A 111 -8.05 7.55 4.97
C SER A 111 -6.79 6.72 5.19
N THR A 112 -5.61 7.28 4.88
CA THR A 112 -4.33 6.61 5.17
C THR A 112 -4.04 6.53 6.67
N SER A 113 -4.46 7.52 7.46
CA SER A 113 -4.40 7.47 8.93
C SER A 113 -5.33 6.38 9.50
N ASP A 114 -6.56 6.30 9.01
CA ASP A 114 -7.53 5.28 9.44
C ASP A 114 -7.05 3.87 9.13
N ALA A 115 -6.46 3.66 7.94
CA ALA A 115 -5.87 2.38 7.56
C ALA A 115 -4.64 2.02 8.40
N SER A 116 -3.77 3.00 8.69
CA SER A 116 -2.63 2.80 9.59
C SER A 116 -3.08 2.40 11.01
N HIS A 117 -4.11 3.08 11.54
CA HIS A 117 -4.69 2.73 12.82
C HIS A 117 -5.31 1.32 12.83
N LEU A 118 -6.04 0.95 11.77
CA LEU A 118 -6.57 -0.40 11.59
C LEU A 118 -5.46 -1.46 11.58
N CYS A 119 -4.34 -1.22 10.87
CA CYS A 119 -3.20 -2.12 10.89
C CYS A 119 -2.63 -2.29 12.31
N GLY A 120 -2.58 -1.21 13.09
CA GLY A 120 -2.14 -1.25 14.49
C GLY A 120 -3.09 -2.06 15.40
N LEU A 121 -4.39 -2.04 15.13
CA LEU A 121 -5.36 -2.88 15.86
C LEU A 121 -5.15 -4.36 15.55
N LEU A 122 -4.94 -4.71 14.27
CA LEU A 122 -4.67 -6.09 13.86
C LEU A 122 -3.35 -6.62 14.45
N LEU A 123 -2.31 -5.79 14.53
CA LEU A 123 -1.08 -6.17 15.23
C LEU A 123 -1.33 -6.51 16.71
N LYS A 124 -2.16 -5.71 17.40
CA LYS A 124 -2.57 -6.00 18.78
C LYS A 124 -3.41 -7.27 18.89
N ASP A 125 -4.25 -7.56 17.89
CA ASP A 125 -5.03 -8.80 17.82
C ASP A 125 -4.08 -10.01 17.67
N ILE A 126 -3.09 -9.93 16.79
CA ILE A 126 -2.04 -10.95 16.61
C ILE A 126 -1.28 -11.19 17.91
N GLU A 127 -0.84 -10.13 18.59
CA GLU A 127 -0.10 -10.26 19.85
C GLU A 127 -0.97 -10.94 20.93
N ARG A 128 -2.24 -10.56 21.03
CA ARG A 128 -3.21 -11.22 21.93
C ARG A 128 -3.38 -12.70 21.59
N MET A 129 -3.46 -13.05 20.32
CA MET A 129 -3.56 -14.46 19.89
C MET A 129 -2.30 -15.25 20.22
N ARG A 130 -1.11 -14.70 19.99
CA ARG A 130 0.17 -15.36 20.36
C ARG A 130 0.31 -15.57 21.86
N LYS A 131 -0.05 -14.56 22.67
CA LYS A 131 -0.03 -14.70 24.14
C LYS A 131 -0.94 -15.84 24.60
N ARG A 132 -2.17 -15.90 24.08
CA ARG A 132 -3.13 -16.97 24.38
C ARG A 132 -2.68 -18.34 23.88
N HIS A 133 -2.06 -18.39 22.71
CA HIS A 133 -1.51 -19.61 22.12
C HIS A 133 -0.40 -20.21 22.98
N LYS A 134 0.47 -19.39 23.57
CA LYS A 134 1.51 -19.85 24.50
C LYS A 134 0.91 -20.61 25.70
N PHE A 135 -0.21 -20.15 26.24
CA PHE A 135 -0.93 -20.86 27.31
C PHE A 135 -1.58 -22.17 26.85
N LEU A 136 -1.82 -22.32 25.54
CA LEU A 136 -2.33 -23.55 24.93
C LEU A 136 -1.23 -24.60 24.75
N LYS A 137 0.04 -24.19 24.60
CA LYS A 137 1.19 -25.06 24.31
C LYS A 137 1.75 -25.81 25.53
N ASP A 138 1.68 -25.22 26.73
CA ASP A 138 2.14 -25.82 28.00
C ASP A 138 1.73 -27.31 28.23
N PRO A 139 0.50 -27.76 27.93
CA PRO A 139 0.11 -29.17 28.07
C PRO A 139 0.61 -30.12 26.97
N PHE A 140 1.08 -29.62 25.82
CA PHE A 140 1.56 -30.45 24.71
C PHE A 140 3.06 -30.82 24.79
N ASP A 141 3.83 -30.14 25.64
CA ASP A 141 5.29 -30.26 25.74
C ASP A 141 5.76 -31.14 26.93
N SER A 142 4.88 -31.93 27.58
CA SER A 142 5.28 -32.87 28.63
C SER A 142 6.18 -33.98 28.05
N PRO A 143 7.39 -34.24 28.58
CA PRO A 143 8.31 -35.22 28.03
C PRO A 143 7.71 -36.63 28.13
N GLU A 144 7.80 -37.35 27.01
CA GLU A 144 7.41 -38.76 26.86
C GLU A 144 8.15 -39.64 27.87
N ASN A 145 7.44 -40.11 28.88
CA ASN A 145 7.77 -41.38 29.53
C ASN A 145 6.86 -42.47 28.96
N GLY A 146 7.28 -43.01 27.81
CA GLY A 146 7.15 -44.42 27.40
C GLY A 146 5.79 -45.14 27.41
N SER A 147 4.66 -44.49 27.68
CA SER A 147 3.36 -45.17 27.70
C SER A 147 2.25 -44.23 27.27
N SER A 148 1.61 -44.54 26.13
CA SER A 148 0.47 -43.86 25.50
C SER A 148 -0.39 -43.00 26.45
N PRO A 149 -0.15 -41.67 26.57
CA PRO A 149 -0.91 -40.79 27.46
C PRO A 149 -1.63 -39.64 26.73
N GLN A 150 -1.52 -39.53 25.39
CA GLN A 150 -2.11 -38.41 24.63
C GLN A 150 -3.66 -38.45 24.61
N ILE A 151 -4.26 -39.64 24.61
CA ILE A 151 -5.73 -39.78 24.47
C ILE A 151 -6.48 -39.27 25.71
N ASN A 152 -5.96 -39.49 26.91
CA ASN A 152 -6.62 -39.09 28.16
C ASN A 152 -6.63 -37.56 28.38
N GLN A 153 -5.75 -36.82 27.70
CA GLN A 153 -5.67 -35.36 27.80
C GLN A 153 -6.42 -34.64 26.68
N LEU A 154 -6.82 -35.35 25.62
CA LEU A 154 -7.52 -34.77 24.47
C LEU A 154 -8.79 -33.99 24.85
N PRO A 155 -9.67 -34.45 25.78
CA PRO A 155 -10.84 -33.67 26.18
C PRO A 155 -10.49 -32.30 26.79
N VAL A 156 -9.40 -32.25 27.59
CA VAL A 156 -8.92 -31.01 28.21
C VAL A 156 -8.33 -30.08 27.16
N VAL A 157 -7.57 -30.63 26.22
CA VAL A 157 -6.99 -29.91 25.09
C VAL A 157 -8.09 -29.29 24.23
N LEU A 158 -9.09 -30.07 23.83
CA LEU A 158 -10.23 -29.61 23.02
C LEU A 158 -11.01 -28.50 23.75
N ALA A 159 -11.27 -28.63 25.05
CA ALA A 159 -11.93 -27.58 25.82
C ALA A 159 -11.14 -26.25 25.84
N ARG A 160 -9.80 -26.30 25.96
CA ARG A 160 -8.94 -25.12 25.90
C ARG A 160 -8.96 -24.48 24.51
N ILE A 161 -8.98 -25.29 23.47
CA ILE A 161 -9.06 -24.84 22.08
C ILE A 161 -10.39 -24.18 21.79
N THR A 162 -11.51 -24.74 22.25
CA THR A 162 -12.82 -24.10 22.12
C THR A 162 -12.83 -22.74 22.81
N LEU A 163 -12.20 -22.61 23.98
CA LEU A 163 -12.09 -21.31 24.65
C LEU A 163 -11.21 -20.32 23.87
N PHE A 164 -10.12 -20.80 23.29
CA PHE A 164 -9.24 -20.01 22.43
C PHE A 164 -9.98 -19.48 21.20
N SER A 165 -10.71 -20.35 20.50
CA SER A 165 -11.45 -20.00 19.28
C SER A 165 -12.63 -19.06 19.54
N LYS A 166 -13.33 -19.20 20.67
CA LYS A 166 -14.35 -18.21 21.10
C LYS A 166 -13.84 -16.78 21.22
N SER A 167 -12.53 -16.61 21.36
CA SER A 167 -11.89 -15.30 21.48
C SER A 167 -11.24 -14.82 20.18
N ASN A 168 -11.64 -15.40 19.03
CA ASN A 168 -11.14 -15.12 17.70
C ASN A 168 -11.44 -13.67 17.27
N PRO A 169 -10.42 -12.81 17.09
CA PRO A 169 -10.59 -11.42 16.66
C PRO A 169 -10.78 -11.27 15.14
N PHE A 170 -10.65 -12.36 14.37
CA PHE A 170 -10.70 -12.38 12.90
C PHE A 170 -12.07 -12.82 12.36
N CYS A 171 -13.00 -13.20 13.24
CA CYS A 171 -14.37 -13.51 12.88
C CYS A 171 -15.06 -12.30 12.24
N GLY A 172 -15.88 -12.51 11.22
CA GLY A 172 -16.62 -11.43 10.53
C GLY A 172 -17.55 -10.60 11.44
N SER A 173 -17.99 -11.16 12.58
CA SER A 173 -18.78 -10.42 13.58
C SER A 173 -17.94 -9.53 14.51
N ALA A 174 -16.62 -9.66 14.49
CA ALA A 174 -15.73 -8.93 15.38
C ALA A 174 -15.74 -7.42 15.04
N PRO A 175 -15.67 -6.53 16.05
CA PRO A 175 -15.63 -5.08 15.84
C PRO A 175 -14.47 -4.63 14.93
N SER A 176 -13.32 -5.31 15.02
CA SER A 176 -12.15 -5.08 14.15
C SER A 176 -12.47 -5.31 12.67
N MET A 177 -13.26 -6.33 12.35
CA MET A 177 -13.65 -6.68 10.97
C MET A 177 -14.67 -5.70 10.40
N ASN A 178 -15.65 -5.28 11.18
CA ASN A 178 -16.57 -4.22 10.76
C ASN A 178 -15.84 -2.91 10.44
N ARG A 179 -14.86 -2.54 11.27
CA ARG A 179 -13.98 -1.39 11.00
C ARG A 179 -13.11 -1.61 9.78
N PHE A 180 -12.62 -2.83 9.56
CA PHE A 180 -11.82 -3.19 8.39
C PHE A 180 -12.60 -2.91 7.11
N GLN A 181 -13.83 -3.42 7.02
CA GLN A 181 -14.70 -3.22 5.87
C GLN A 181 -15.02 -1.74 5.63
N ALA A 182 -15.33 -0.99 6.69
CA ALA A 182 -15.58 0.44 6.60
C ALA A 182 -14.37 1.23 6.04
N VAL A 183 -13.14 0.88 6.46
CA VAL A 183 -11.91 1.50 5.94
C VAL A 183 -11.69 1.13 4.47
N GLN A 184 -11.90 -0.12 4.08
CA GLN A 184 -11.76 -0.58 2.69
C GLN A 184 -12.77 0.12 1.76
N ASP A 185 -14.02 0.26 2.21
CA ASP A 185 -15.08 0.98 1.48
C ASP A 185 -14.76 2.47 1.36
N SER A 186 -14.29 3.09 2.45
CA SER A 186 -13.85 4.49 2.46
C SER A 186 -12.71 4.72 1.46
N CYS A 187 -11.68 3.87 1.48
CA CYS A 187 -10.55 3.96 0.54
C CYS A 187 -11.02 3.79 -0.92
N SER A 188 -11.92 2.84 -1.17
CA SER A 188 -12.49 2.61 -2.51
C SER A 188 -13.30 3.80 -3.01
N ASN A 189 -14.09 4.44 -2.14
CA ASN A 189 -14.81 5.67 -2.47
C ASN A 189 -13.85 6.83 -2.74
N LEU A 190 -12.86 7.01 -1.86
CA LEU A 190 -11.82 8.03 -2.02
C LEU A 190 -11.09 7.88 -3.36
N LEU A 191 -10.70 6.66 -3.74
CA LEU A 191 -10.02 6.41 -5.02
C LEU A 191 -10.88 6.91 -6.20
N LYS A 192 -12.17 6.54 -6.24
CA LYS A 192 -13.10 7.02 -7.27
C LYS A 192 -13.18 8.55 -7.31
N GLN A 193 -13.22 9.20 -6.14
CA GLN A 193 -13.23 10.67 -6.07
C GLN A 193 -11.93 11.29 -6.58
N LEU A 194 -10.77 10.72 -6.22
CA LEU A 194 -9.46 11.20 -6.65
C LEU A 194 -9.29 11.06 -8.16
N GLU A 195 -9.63 9.89 -8.72
CA GLU A 195 -9.57 9.63 -10.17
C GLU A 195 -10.51 10.55 -10.95
N SER A 196 -11.77 10.68 -10.51
CA SER A 196 -12.72 11.59 -11.15
C SER A 196 -12.23 13.04 -11.17
N ARG A 197 -11.65 13.51 -10.05
CA ARG A 197 -11.08 14.87 -9.96
C ARG A 197 -9.82 15.02 -10.80
N ARG A 198 -8.94 14.00 -10.84
CA ARG A 198 -7.75 13.96 -11.69
C ARG A 198 -8.15 14.09 -13.15
N ASP A 199 -9.09 13.27 -13.60
CA ASP A 199 -9.51 13.22 -15.01
C ASP A 199 -10.20 14.52 -15.43
N LYS A 200 -11.03 15.09 -14.54
CA LYS A 200 -11.63 16.42 -14.74
C LYS A 200 -10.55 17.50 -14.85
N THR A 201 -9.51 17.46 -14.03
CA THR A 201 -8.40 18.42 -14.05
C THR A 201 -7.59 18.29 -15.34
N GLN A 202 -7.23 17.06 -15.73
CA GLN A 202 -6.53 16.80 -17.00
C GLN A 202 -7.35 17.23 -18.22
N SER A 203 -8.68 17.04 -18.20
CA SER A 203 -9.55 17.50 -19.28
C SER A 203 -9.50 19.03 -19.44
N LYS A 204 -9.44 19.78 -18.33
CA LYS A 204 -9.29 21.24 -18.35
C LYS A 204 -7.92 21.66 -18.90
N ILE A 205 -6.84 20.98 -18.49
CA ILE A 205 -5.50 21.22 -19.04
C ILE A 205 -5.52 21.03 -20.57
N ARG A 206 -6.10 19.92 -21.04
CA ARG A 206 -6.23 19.63 -22.48
C ARG A 206 -7.02 20.72 -23.22
N ARG A 207 -8.12 21.21 -22.64
CA ARG A 207 -8.92 22.32 -23.21
C ARG A 207 -8.12 23.63 -23.29
N LEU A 208 -7.41 24.00 -22.23
CA LEU A 208 -6.57 25.20 -22.20
C LEU A 208 -5.43 25.13 -23.21
N LYS A 209 -4.77 23.97 -23.35
CA LYS A 209 -3.73 23.74 -24.37
C LYS A 209 -4.30 23.94 -25.77
N LYS A 210 -5.45 23.33 -26.08
CA LYS A 210 -6.13 23.50 -27.39
C LYS A 210 -6.51 24.96 -27.65
N LEU A 211 -7.02 25.67 -26.64
CA LEU A 211 -7.37 27.08 -26.76
C LEU A 211 -6.14 27.96 -27.06
N ARG A 212 -5.03 27.72 -26.35
CA ARG A 212 -3.76 28.44 -26.60
C ARG A 212 -3.20 28.17 -27.98
N CYS A 213 -3.24 26.92 -28.46
CA CYS A 213 -2.86 26.59 -29.83
C CYS A 213 -3.77 27.29 -30.85
N GLY A 214 -5.09 27.30 -30.62
CA GLY A 214 -6.04 27.99 -31.49
C GLY A 214 -5.80 29.51 -31.55
N LEU A 215 -5.53 30.14 -30.40
CA LEU A 215 -5.20 31.56 -30.32
C LEU A 215 -3.88 31.87 -31.05
N ALA A 216 -2.85 31.02 -30.90
CA ALA A 216 -1.59 31.19 -31.60
C ALA A 216 -1.77 31.10 -33.13
N VAL A 217 -2.53 30.10 -33.61
CA VAL A 217 -2.86 29.96 -35.04
C VAL A 217 -3.64 31.19 -35.54
N PHE A 218 -4.60 31.67 -34.76
CA PHE A 218 -5.38 32.87 -35.10
C PHE A 218 -4.51 34.13 -35.20
N LEU A 219 -3.58 34.34 -34.26
CA LEU A 219 -2.63 35.45 -34.29
C LEU A 219 -1.71 35.36 -35.52
N VAL A 220 -1.17 34.19 -35.83
CA VAL A 220 -0.37 33.97 -37.04
C VAL A 220 -1.18 34.28 -38.31
N ALA A 221 -2.43 33.81 -38.38
CA ALA A 221 -3.31 34.11 -39.51
C ALA A 221 -3.58 35.62 -39.66
N ILE A 222 -3.92 36.34 -38.57
CA ILE A 222 -4.12 37.79 -38.60
C ILE A 222 -2.88 38.53 -39.08
N THR A 223 -1.71 38.19 -38.53
CA THR A 223 -0.44 38.86 -38.91
C THR A 223 -0.09 38.61 -40.37
N ALA A 224 -0.28 37.39 -40.88
CA ALA A 224 -0.06 37.06 -42.29
C ALA A 224 -1.04 37.82 -43.20
N SER A 225 -2.32 37.86 -42.85
CA SER A 225 -3.34 38.61 -43.60
C SER A 225 -3.05 40.11 -43.63
N LEU A 226 -2.66 40.70 -42.49
CA LEU A 226 -2.29 42.11 -42.42
C LEU A 226 -1.06 42.43 -43.28
N LEU A 227 -0.07 41.54 -43.32
CA LEU A 227 1.10 41.70 -44.17
C LEU A 227 0.74 41.73 -45.66
N VAL A 228 -0.15 40.82 -46.10
CA VAL A 228 -0.64 40.78 -47.48
C VAL A 228 -1.41 42.06 -47.82
N ILE A 229 -2.26 42.54 -46.93
CA ILE A 229 -3.02 43.80 -47.12
C ILE A 229 -2.06 44.98 -47.26
N VAL A 230 -1.03 45.10 -46.40
CA VAL A 230 -0.04 46.19 -46.46
C VAL A 230 0.76 46.16 -47.77
N VAL A 231 1.18 44.97 -48.22
CA VAL A 231 1.90 44.82 -49.51
C VAL A 231 0.99 45.13 -50.70
N ALA A 232 -0.27 44.68 -50.67
CA ALA A 232 -1.24 44.90 -51.75
C ALA A 232 -1.74 46.36 -51.82
N HIS A 233 -1.82 47.04 -50.68
CA HIS A 233 -2.39 48.38 -50.56
C HIS A 233 -1.36 49.42 -50.10
N ALA A 234 -0.17 49.42 -50.69
CA ALA A 234 0.96 50.29 -50.35
C ALA A 234 0.70 51.83 -50.36
N PHE A 235 -0.54 52.32 -50.44
CA PHE A 235 -0.86 53.74 -50.50
C PHE A 235 -2.05 54.27 -49.68
N VAL A 236 -2.65 53.53 -48.73
CA VAL A 236 -3.65 54.16 -47.83
C VAL A 236 -3.20 54.13 -46.38
N LEU A 237 -2.80 55.31 -45.93
CA LEU A 237 -2.39 55.65 -44.59
C LEU A 237 -3.57 55.54 -43.61
N LEU A 238 -3.31 54.91 -42.46
CA LEU A 238 -3.87 55.15 -41.13
C LEU A 238 -5.28 54.64 -40.76
N VAL A 239 -5.36 54.25 -39.47
CA VAL A 239 -6.54 54.13 -38.56
C VAL A 239 -7.20 52.74 -38.57
N ALA A 240 -7.45 52.02 -37.46
CA ALA A 240 -7.32 52.24 -36.02
C ALA A 240 -6.76 50.96 -35.38
N ALA A 241 -5.94 51.09 -34.34
CA ALA A 241 -5.49 49.95 -33.57
C ALA A 241 -6.70 49.22 -32.94
N PRO A 242 -6.89 47.91 -33.18
CA PRO A 242 -7.85 47.16 -32.40
C PRO A 242 -7.30 47.07 -30.98
N ALA A 243 -7.96 47.75 -30.04
CA ALA A 243 -7.77 47.51 -28.62
C ALA A 243 -8.22 46.07 -28.34
N VAL A 244 -7.29 45.12 -28.45
CA VAL A 244 -7.52 43.74 -28.02
C VAL A 244 -7.57 43.79 -26.49
N MET A 245 -8.77 44.01 -25.96
CA MET A 245 -9.04 43.84 -24.54
C MET A 245 -8.59 42.43 -24.17
N PRO A 246 -7.60 42.25 -23.27
CA PRO A 246 -7.33 40.93 -22.75
C PRO A 246 -8.60 40.54 -21.97
N ALA A 247 -9.40 39.66 -22.55
CA ALA A 247 -10.53 39.07 -21.85
C ALA A 247 -9.94 38.48 -20.56
N SER A 248 -10.35 39.05 -19.43
CA SER A 248 -10.00 38.63 -18.08
C SER A 248 -10.62 37.26 -17.81
N LEU A 249 -10.15 36.24 -18.54
CA LEU A 249 -10.35 34.87 -18.16
C LEU A 249 -9.53 34.73 -16.89
N GLU A 250 -10.21 34.59 -15.76
CA GLU A 250 -9.63 34.19 -14.49
C GLU A 250 -8.97 32.81 -14.69
N MET A 251 -7.80 32.82 -15.32
CA MET A 251 -7.04 31.63 -15.63
C MET A 251 -6.40 31.24 -14.32
N ILE A 252 -6.98 30.24 -13.67
CA ILE A 252 -6.15 29.32 -12.89
C ILE A 252 -4.98 28.97 -13.81
N SER A 253 -3.78 29.38 -13.42
CA SER A 253 -2.58 29.17 -14.24
C SER A 253 -2.52 27.70 -14.65
N MET A 254 -2.19 27.45 -15.91
CA MET A 254 -1.97 26.09 -16.41
C MET A 254 -1.01 25.32 -15.51
N ASP A 255 -0.01 26.02 -14.93
CA ASP A 255 0.98 25.46 -14.02
C ASP A 255 0.37 25.04 -12.68
N LYS A 256 -0.60 25.80 -12.16
CA LYS A 256 -1.39 25.39 -10.98
C LYS A 256 -2.22 24.15 -11.33
N LEU A 257 -2.81 24.10 -12.51
CA LEU A 257 -3.65 22.98 -12.94
C LEU A 257 -2.85 21.68 -13.14
N THR A 258 -1.64 21.76 -13.69
CA THR A 258 -0.73 20.61 -13.85
C THR A 258 -0.25 20.10 -12.50
N GLN A 259 0.13 21.01 -11.62
CA GLN A 259 0.50 20.71 -10.23
C GLN A 259 -0.63 20.00 -9.47
N TRP A 260 -1.86 20.50 -9.59
CA TRP A 260 -3.04 19.85 -9.01
C TRP A 260 -3.27 18.45 -9.57
N SER A 261 -3.05 18.27 -10.86
CA SER A 261 -3.13 16.96 -11.50
C SER A 261 -2.07 16.01 -10.94
N ALA A 262 -0.86 16.49 -10.63
CA ALA A 262 0.22 15.67 -10.06
C ALA A 262 -0.10 15.24 -8.62
N GLN A 263 -0.58 16.16 -7.78
CA GLN A 263 -1.03 15.85 -6.41
C GLN A 263 -2.16 14.81 -6.39
N LEU A 264 -3.17 14.98 -7.26
CA LEU A 264 -4.29 14.03 -7.38
C LEU A 264 -3.84 12.67 -7.91
N ASP A 265 -2.91 12.65 -8.87
CA ASP A 265 -2.35 11.42 -9.42
C ASP A 265 -1.52 10.65 -8.37
N ALA A 266 -0.66 11.34 -7.62
CA ALA A 266 0.10 10.75 -6.53
C ALA A 266 -0.81 10.18 -5.43
N SER A 267 -1.85 10.93 -5.05
CA SER A 267 -2.84 10.50 -4.05
C SER A 267 -3.65 9.29 -4.54
N ALA A 268 -4.08 9.29 -5.80
CA ALA A 268 -4.81 8.18 -6.41
C ALA A 268 -3.96 6.91 -6.45
N LYS A 269 -2.70 7.02 -6.90
CA LYS A 269 -1.75 5.90 -6.88
C LYS A 269 -1.53 5.36 -5.47
N GLY A 270 -1.30 6.24 -4.49
CA GLY A 270 -1.15 5.85 -3.09
C GLY A 270 -2.38 5.13 -2.54
N THR A 271 -3.58 5.63 -2.84
CA THR A 271 -4.85 5.01 -2.42
C THR A 271 -5.08 3.66 -3.09
N TYR A 272 -4.72 3.53 -4.38
CA TYR A 272 -4.81 2.26 -5.10
C TYR A 272 -3.91 1.19 -4.47
N ILE A 273 -2.65 1.52 -4.16
CA ILE A 273 -1.73 0.57 -3.52
C ILE A 273 -2.25 0.19 -2.13
N LEU A 274 -2.74 1.17 -1.35
CA LEU A 274 -3.35 0.89 -0.05
C LEU A 274 -4.53 -0.10 -0.15
N ILE A 275 -5.42 0.07 -1.12
CA ILE A 275 -6.53 -0.87 -1.34
C ILE A 275 -6.00 -2.28 -1.64
N ARG A 276 -4.92 -2.41 -2.42
CA ARG A 276 -4.30 -3.72 -2.71
C ARG A 276 -3.68 -4.36 -1.48
N ASP A 277 -3.04 -3.58 -0.62
CA ASP A 277 -2.50 -4.07 0.65
C ASP A 277 -3.64 -4.53 1.56
N LEU A 278 -4.73 -3.76 1.67
CA LEU A 278 -5.92 -4.14 2.43
C LEU A 278 -6.61 -5.39 1.85
N ASP A 279 -6.71 -5.54 0.54
CA ASP A 279 -7.24 -6.76 -0.10
C ASP A 279 -6.39 -8.00 0.27
N THR A 280 -5.08 -7.83 0.36
CA THR A 280 -4.14 -8.91 0.74
C THR A 280 -4.32 -9.26 2.21
N ILE A 281 -4.33 -8.26 3.09
CA ILE A 281 -4.56 -8.42 4.52
C ILE A 281 -5.92 -9.09 4.78
N SER A 282 -6.98 -8.68 4.08
CA SER A 282 -8.32 -9.26 4.19
C SER A 282 -8.32 -10.77 3.92
N ARG A 283 -7.59 -11.22 2.89
CA ARG A 283 -7.44 -12.66 2.58
C ARG A 283 -6.68 -13.42 3.66
N LEU A 284 -5.64 -12.82 4.24
CA LEU A 284 -4.86 -13.44 5.32
C LEU A 284 -5.67 -13.56 6.61
N VAL A 285 -6.43 -12.52 6.93
CA VAL A 285 -7.38 -12.52 8.05
C VAL A 285 -8.45 -13.60 7.86
N ALA A 286 -9.00 -13.73 6.64
CA ALA A 286 -9.97 -14.78 6.32
C ALA A 286 -9.36 -16.20 6.46
N ARG A 287 -8.10 -16.40 6.05
CA ARG A 287 -7.39 -17.68 6.26
C ARG A 287 -7.27 -18.03 7.74
N LEU A 288 -6.86 -17.08 8.57
CA LEU A 288 -6.77 -17.27 10.02
C LEU A 288 -8.12 -17.62 10.65
N ASN A 289 -9.19 -16.95 10.22
CA ASN A 289 -10.54 -17.27 10.67
C ASN A 289 -10.93 -18.70 10.27
N ASN A 290 -10.67 -19.09 9.01
CA ASN A 290 -10.99 -20.43 8.51
C ASN A 290 -10.22 -21.53 9.23
N GLU A 291 -8.95 -21.32 9.63
CA GLU A 291 -8.22 -22.29 10.45
C GLU A 291 -8.90 -22.50 11.81
N LEU A 292 -9.37 -21.43 12.45
CA LEU A 292 -10.07 -21.54 13.74
C LEU A 292 -11.44 -22.21 13.60
N GLU A 293 -12.20 -21.89 12.56
CA GLU A 293 -13.47 -22.57 12.23
C GLU A 293 -13.24 -24.06 11.92
N HIS A 294 -12.15 -24.39 11.22
CA HIS A 294 -11.79 -25.78 10.95
C HIS A 294 -11.49 -26.54 12.25
N VAL A 295 -10.76 -25.92 13.18
CA VAL A 295 -10.48 -26.49 14.49
C VAL A 295 -11.76 -26.68 15.32
N GLU A 296 -12.68 -25.72 15.31
CA GLU A 296 -13.99 -25.88 15.95
C GLU A 296 -14.80 -27.04 15.35
N ALA A 297 -14.79 -27.19 14.02
CA ALA A 297 -15.45 -28.30 13.35
C ALA A 297 -14.84 -29.66 13.75
N LEU A 298 -13.51 -29.75 13.89
CA LEU A 298 -12.84 -30.96 14.37
C LEU A 298 -13.26 -31.31 15.81
N VAL A 299 -13.33 -30.32 16.69
CA VAL A 299 -13.81 -30.51 18.08
C VAL A 299 -15.24 -31.04 18.08
N GLN A 300 -16.13 -30.42 17.29
CA GLN A 300 -17.53 -30.81 17.22
C GLN A 300 -17.71 -32.23 16.68
N MET A 301 -17.02 -32.58 15.59
CA MET A 301 -17.04 -33.95 15.04
C MET A 301 -16.53 -35.00 16.03
N TRP A 302 -15.52 -34.67 16.84
CA TRP A 302 -15.01 -35.58 17.88
C TRP A 302 -16.03 -35.80 18.99
N LEU A 303 -16.72 -34.74 19.43
CA LEU A 303 -17.75 -34.82 20.47
C LEU A 303 -18.94 -35.71 20.06
N GLU A 304 -19.31 -35.67 18.78
CA GLU A 304 -20.43 -36.42 18.20
C GLU A 304 -20.16 -37.94 18.09
N ARG A 305 -18.89 -38.36 18.00
CA ARG A 305 -18.54 -39.79 17.96
C ARG A 305 -18.60 -40.40 19.36
N LYS A 306 -19.45 -41.41 19.54
CA LYS A 306 -19.63 -42.14 20.82
C LYS A 306 -18.76 -43.40 20.90
N ASP A 307 -18.75 -44.27 19.89
CA ASP A 307 -18.13 -45.61 19.97
C ASP A 307 -16.73 -45.73 19.34
N ASP A 308 -16.39 -44.95 18.29
CA ASP A 308 -15.09 -45.03 17.58
C ASP A 308 -14.02 -44.05 18.10
N ARG A 309 -14.06 -43.75 19.40
CA ARG A 309 -13.30 -42.63 19.98
C ARG A 309 -11.78 -42.80 19.92
N LEU A 310 -11.24 -44.01 19.98
CA LEU A 310 -9.79 -44.21 20.02
C LEU A 310 -9.11 -43.82 18.71
N GLN A 311 -9.54 -44.38 17.57
CA GLN A 311 -8.99 -44.04 16.25
C GLN A 311 -9.34 -42.60 15.84
N ALA A 312 -10.53 -42.13 16.21
CA ALA A 312 -10.92 -40.74 15.99
C ALA A 312 -10.05 -39.74 16.78
N SER A 313 -9.59 -40.12 17.98
CA SER A 313 -8.77 -39.26 18.84
C SER A 313 -7.37 -39.04 18.29
N GLU A 314 -6.75 -40.08 17.71
CA GLU A 314 -5.42 -39.96 17.09
C GLU A 314 -5.45 -39.05 15.85
N GLU A 315 -6.44 -39.25 14.97
CA GLU A 315 -6.62 -38.42 13.77
C GLU A 315 -6.89 -36.95 14.14
N VAL A 316 -7.79 -36.70 15.10
CA VAL A 316 -8.10 -35.34 15.57
C VAL A 316 -6.89 -34.68 16.21
N ALA A 317 -6.10 -35.40 17.01
CA ALA A 317 -4.87 -34.87 17.59
C ALA A 317 -3.83 -34.51 16.51
N CYS A 318 -3.68 -35.34 15.47
CA CYS A 318 -2.78 -35.09 14.35
C CYS A 318 -3.21 -33.84 13.55
N GLN A 319 -4.49 -33.75 13.18
CA GLN A 319 -5.02 -32.59 12.44
C GLN A 319 -4.94 -31.30 13.25
N LEU A 320 -5.21 -31.37 14.56
CA LEU A 320 -5.09 -30.24 15.45
C LEU A 320 -3.65 -29.73 15.55
N LYS A 321 -2.66 -30.63 15.66
CA LYS A 321 -1.23 -30.26 15.64
C LYS A 321 -0.86 -29.55 14.34
N LYS A 322 -1.37 -30.04 13.20
CA LYS A 322 -1.15 -29.43 11.89
C LYS A 322 -1.78 -28.04 11.78
N SER A 323 -3.06 -27.90 12.13
CA SER A 323 -3.74 -26.59 12.09
C SER A 323 -3.10 -25.59 13.06
N ASN A 324 -2.63 -26.05 14.23
CA ASN A 324 -1.90 -25.22 15.18
C ASN A 324 -0.59 -24.65 14.59
N GLN A 325 0.16 -25.45 13.84
CA GLN A 325 1.38 -25.00 13.17
C GLN A 325 1.04 -24.01 12.03
N ASN A 326 0.06 -24.37 11.18
CA ASN A 326 -0.41 -23.50 10.10
C ASN A 326 -0.90 -22.14 10.63
N PHE A 327 -1.63 -22.13 11.73
CA PHE A 327 -2.16 -20.92 12.34
C PHE A 327 -1.05 -19.95 12.77
N ILE A 328 0.04 -20.47 13.37
CA ILE A 328 1.18 -19.65 13.76
C ILE A 328 1.92 -19.09 12.54
N GLU A 329 2.10 -19.90 11.50
CA GLU A 329 2.70 -19.45 10.23
C GLU A 329 1.85 -18.37 9.56
N GLN A 330 0.52 -18.53 9.55
CA GLN A 330 -0.40 -17.52 9.02
C GLN A 330 -0.42 -16.23 9.85
N LEU A 331 -0.24 -16.30 11.18
CA LEU A 331 -0.09 -15.11 12.03
C LEU A 331 1.20 -14.35 11.69
N ASP A 332 2.29 -15.07 11.40
CA ASP A 332 3.55 -14.48 10.96
C ASP A 332 3.41 -13.82 9.58
N GLU A 333 2.73 -14.48 8.63
CA GLU A 333 2.45 -13.93 7.30
C GLU A 333 1.59 -12.66 7.38
N LEU A 334 0.52 -12.69 8.18
CA LEU A 334 -0.34 -11.51 8.38
C LEU A 334 0.46 -10.35 8.98
N GLU A 335 1.27 -10.61 10.00
CA GLU A 335 2.09 -9.58 10.63
C GLU A 335 3.08 -8.94 9.65
N GLU A 336 3.75 -9.75 8.83
CA GLU A 336 4.65 -9.26 7.78
C GLU A 336 3.94 -8.31 6.82
N HIS A 337 2.75 -8.69 6.33
CA HIS A 337 1.96 -7.85 5.44
C HIS A 337 1.43 -6.57 6.11
N LEU A 338 1.17 -6.59 7.41
CA LEU A 338 0.82 -5.37 8.15
C LEU A 338 1.98 -4.36 8.18
N TYR A 339 3.21 -4.81 8.44
CA TYR A 339 4.38 -3.93 8.39
C TYR A 339 4.66 -3.40 6.98
N LEU A 340 4.51 -4.24 5.95
CA LEU A 340 4.61 -3.79 4.57
C LEU A 340 3.57 -2.71 4.25
N CYS A 341 2.33 -2.87 4.72
CA CYS A 341 1.28 -1.88 4.54
C CYS A 341 1.64 -0.54 5.21
N PHE A 342 2.15 -0.53 6.44
CA PHE A 342 2.65 0.70 7.08
C PHE A 342 3.72 1.41 6.24
N MET A 343 4.68 0.65 5.70
CA MET A 343 5.73 1.21 4.86
C MET A 343 5.19 1.82 3.58
N THR A 344 4.27 1.14 2.92
CA THR A 344 3.58 1.65 1.74
C THR A 344 2.82 2.94 2.06
N ILE A 345 2.08 2.98 3.19
CA ILE A 345 1.33 4.15 3.62
C ILE A 345 2.25 5.35 3.79
N ASN A 346 3.35 5.21 4.54
CA ASN A 346 4.28 6.32 4.79
C ASN A 346 4.96 6.79 3.51
N ARG A 347 5.39 5.87 2.66
CA ARG A 347 5.98 6.21 1.36
C ARG A 347 4.99 6.99 0.51
N ALA A 348 3.73 6.54 0.46
CA ALA A 348 2.70 7.23 -0.31
C ALA A 348 2.40 8.63 0.25
N ARG A 349 2.28 8.77 1.58
CA ARG A 349 2.06 10.07 2.25
C ARG A 349 3.21 11.05 1.96
N ASN A 350 4.46 10.58 2.05
CA ASN A 350 5.64 11.38 1.75
C ASN A 350 5.70 11.83 0.29
N LEU A 351 5.35 10.97 -0.67
CA LEU A 351 5.25 11.34 -2.08
C LEU A 351 4.19 12.43 -2.32
N VAL A 352 3.03 12.33 -1.67
CA VAL A 352 1.98 13.35 -1.79
C VAL A 352 2.42 14.67 -1.16
N ILE A 353 3.07 14.65 0.01
CA ILE A 353 3.65 15.86 0.61
C ILE A 353 4.71 16.48 -0.31
N LYS A 354 5.59 15.69 -0.91
CA LYS A 354 6.60 16.18 -1.85
C LYS A 354 5.94 16.93 -3.01
N GLU A 355 4.87 16.39 -3.59
CA GLU A 355 4.09 17.08 -4.62
C GLU A 355 3.49 18.40 -4.08
N ILE A 356 2.94 18.41 -2.87
CA ILE A 356 2.39 19.61 -2.22
C ILE A 356 3.46 20.69 -1.95
N LEU A 357 4.70 20.30 -1.62
CA LEU A 357 5.79 21.25 -1.33
C LEU A 357 6.45 21.79 -2.60
N ASN A 358 6.67 20.94 -3.61
CA ASN A 358 7.07 21.36 -4.96
C ASN A 358 6.09 22.38 -5.55
N SER A 359 4.83 22.28 -5.11
CA SER A 359 3.78 23.16 -5.53
C SER A 359 3.89 24.59 -4.99
N THR A 360 4.47 24.73 -3.80
CA THR A 360 4.59 26.01 -3.10
C THR A 360 5.86 26.76 -3.52
N GLY A 361 6.97 26.04 -3.74
CA GLY A 361 8.26 26.64 -4.14
C GLY A 361 8.28 27.26 -5.55
N THR A 362 7.36 26.87 -6.44
CA THR A 362 7.24 27.46 -7.78
C THR A 362 6.49 28.80 -7.80
N SER A 363 5.78 29.15 -6.71
CA SER A 363 5.04 30.42 -6.61
C SER A 363 5.94 31.59 -6.17
N THR A 364 7.08 31.33 -5.52
CA THR A 364 7.97 32.38 -4.99
C THR A 364 8.95 32.94 -6.02
N LEU A 365 9.17 32.28 -7.17
CA LEU A 365 10.07 32.75 -8.22
C LEU A 365 9.42 33.68 -9.26
N ASN A 366 8.09 33.88 -9.20
CA ASN A 366 7.34 34.67 -10.20
C ASN A 366 6.71 35.95 -9.64
N SER A 367 7.14 36.43 -8.46
CA SER A 367 6.71 37.74 -7.97
C SER A 367 7.68 38.82 -8.45
N PRO A 368 7.27 39.76 -9.33
CA PRO A 368 8.11 40.91 -9.65
C PRO A 368 8.26 41.76 -8.39
N ASN A 369 9.51 42.05 -8.04
CA ASN A 369 9.91 42.87 -6.92
C ASN A 369 9.28 44.28 -7.06
N PRO A 370 8.33 44.71 -6.22
CA PRO A 370 7.71 46.01 -6.34
C PRO A 370 8.46 47.01 -5.46
N LEU A 371 9.74 47.25 -5.74
CA LEU A 371 10.51 48.37 -5.17
C LEU A 371 11.85 48.50 -5.91
N ALA A 372 11.78 49.05 -7.11
CA ALA A 372 12.86 49.79 -7.73
C ALA A 372 12.22 51.00 -8.41
N LYS A 373 11.99 52.04 -7.61
CA LYS A 373 11.84 53.42 -8.06
C LYS A 373 12.66 54.30 -7.14
#